data_AF-A0A949CU04-F1
#
_entry.id   AF-A0A949CU04-F1
#
_cell.length_a   1.000
_cell.length_b   1.000
_cell.length_c   1.000
_cell.angle_alpha   90.00
_cell.angle_beta   90.00
_cell.angle_gamma   90.00
#
_symmetry.space_group_name_H-M   'P 1'
#
loop_
_entity.id
_entity.type
_entity.pdbx_description
1 polymer ?
#
loop_
_entity_poly.entity_id
_entity_poly.type
_entity_poly.pdbx_seq_one_letter_code
_entity_poly.pdbx_strand_id
1 'polypeptide(L)'
;MFVLDGRPLAPDSAFSHNGINYPANWLRLSTWEEKQAIGIQEVPDPPTWDQRFYWGYDSEGHLIPKDHAQLVSTWDQNTNQTAYTLLLPTDWMIVRQVDEGIAIDTETKNWRQAIRLACATKITAIEATTTTDELAAFITGPEYPVWPQLSDATQPYPSWIQVAMTGKWEAPVAKPVEPGEYEWNEEAQQWDLVETVEN
;
A
#
# COMPACT_ATOMS: atom_id res chain seq x y z
N MET A 1 11.19 21.25 -16.88
CA MET A 1 12.15 22.07 -16.10
C MET A 1 12.91 23.06 -16.99
N PHE A 2 13.25 24.24 -16.46
CA PHE A 2 14.22 25.15 -17.09
C PHE A 2 15.64 24.72 -16.73
N VAL A 3 16.56 24.73 -17.71
CA VAL A 3 17.95 24.34 -17.54
C VAL A 3 18.87 25.40 -18.15
N LEU A 4 19.92 25.77 -17.41
CA LEU A 4 20.96 26.69 -17.85
C LEU A 4 22.34 26.07 -17.57
N ASP A 5 23.21 25.97 -18.58
CA ASP A 5 24.53 25.34 -18.47
C ASP A 5 24.48 23.92 -17.84
N GLY A 6 23.43 23.17 -18.14
CA GLY A 6 23.19 21.83 -17.59
C GLY A 6 22.67 21.81 -16.14
N ARG A 7 22.37 22.97 -15.54
CA ARG A 7 21.84 23.08 -14.17
C ARG A 7 20.34 23.38 -14.17
N PRO A 8 19.53 22.65 -13.38
CA PRO A 8 18.13 22.98 -13.16
C PRO A 8 17.97 24.40 -12.60
N LEU A 9 17.01 25.15 -13.13
CA LEU A 9 16.57 26.42 -12.56
C LEU A 9 15.17 26.24 -11.97
N ALA A 10 15.05 26.52 -10.67
CA ALA A 10 13.77 26.58 -10.00
C ALA A 10 13.06 27.91 -10.34
N PRO A 11 11.77 27.90 -10.69
CA PRO A 11 10.96 29.11 -10.68
C PRO A 11 11.06 29.82 -9.33
N ASP A 12 11.03 31.15 -9.33
CA ASP A 12 11.08 31.98 -8.13
C ASP A 12 12.41 31.88 -7.33
N SER A 13 13.50 31.47 -7.98
CA SER A 13 14.86 31.50 -7.42
C SER A 13 15.76 32.46 -8.22
N ALA A 14 16.44 33.37 -7.53
CA ALA A 14 17.41 34.26 -8.15
C ALA A 14 18.63 33.45 -8.62
N PHE A 15 19.23 33.82 -9.75
CA PHE A 15 20.39 33.12 -10.30
C PHE A 15 21.35 34.10 -10.97
N SER A 16 22.59 33.66 -11.19
CA SER A 16 23.63 34.45 -11.84
C SER A 16 24.14 33.73 -13.07
N HIS A 17 24.33 34.46 -14.16
CA HIS A 17 24.92 33.93 -15.39
C HIS A 17 25.77 35.01 -16.08
N ASN A 18 26.98 34.65 -16.52
CA ASN A 18 27.94 35.56 -17.16
C ASN A 18 28.14 36.92 -16.43
N GLY A 19 28.14 36.90 -15.10
CA GLY A 19 28.33 38.11 -14.28
C GLY A 19 27.08 39.00 -14.12
N ILE A 20 25.94 38.60 -14.66
CA ILE A 20 24.64 39.26 -14.49
C ILE A 20 23.83 38.51 -13.43
N ASN A 21 23.18 39.25 -12.53
CA ASN A 21 22.27 38.71 -11.53
C ASN A 21 20.82 38.89 -11.98
N TYR A 22 20.08 37.78 -12.01
CA TYR A 22 18.67 37.74 -12.37
C TYR A 22 17.82 37.59 -11.09
N PRO A 23 16.80 38.43 -10.89
CA PRO A 23 15.93 38.34 -9.72
C PRO A 23 15.05 37.08 -9.76
N ALA A 24 14.55 36.67 -8.59
CA ALA A 24 13.77 35.44 -8.42
C ALA A 24 12.57 35.31 -9.38
N ASN A 25 11.86 36.42 -9.61
CA ASN A 25 10.70 36.46 -10.50
C ASN A 25 11.04 36.50 -12.00
N TRP A 26 12.32 36.62 -12.37
CA TRP A 26 12.74 36.83 -13.76
C TRP A 26 12.26 35.71 -14.68
N LEU A 27 12.40 34.44 -14.27
CA LEU A 27 11.95 33.28 -15.06
C LEU A 27 10.45 33.29 -15.34
N ARG A 28 9.62 33.90 -14.48
CA ARG A 28 8.17 34.01 -14.70
C ARG A 28 7.79 35.20 -15.59
N LEU A 29 8.58 36.26 -15.56
CA LEU A 29 8.28 37.52 -16.25
C LEU A 29 8.98 37.67 -17.61
N SER A 30 10.07 36.93 -17.83
CA SER A 30 10.78 36.95 -19.10
C SER A 30 10.05 36.16 -20.18
N THR A 31 10.14 36.67 -21.40
CA THR A 31 9.69 36.00 -22.61
C THR A 31 10.57 34.79 -22.91
N TRP A 32 10.08 33.88 -23.75
CA TRP A 32 10.86 32.72 -24.20
C TRP A 32 12.12 33.13 -24.96
N GLU A 33 12.03 34.16 -25.80
CA GLU A 33 13.16 34.73 -26.54
C GLU A 33 14.29 35.18 -25.60
N GLU A 34 13.95 35.88 -24.52
CA GLU A 34 14.92 36.35 -23.52
C GLU A 34 15.57 35.21 -22.74
N LYS A 35 14.83 34.13 -22.45
CA LYS A 35 15.36 32.91 -21.83
C LYS A 35 16.35 32.21 -22.75
N GLN A 36 15.99 32.03 -24.02
CA GLN A 36 16.85 31.43 -25.04
C GLN A 36 18.12 32.26 -25.28
N ALA A 37 18.02 33.59 -25.26
CA ALA A 37 19.15 34.49 -25.46
C ALA A 37 20.27 34.30 -24.42
N ILE A 38 19.94 33.87 -23.21
CA ILE A 38 20.91 33.55 -22.16
C ILE A 38 21.20 32.04 -22.04
N GLY A 39 20.74 31.23 -23.01
CA GLY A 39 21.00 29.80 -23.06
C GLY A 39 20.10 28.93 -22.20
N ILE A 40 18.98 29.45 -21.67
CA ILE A 40 18.01 28.63 -20.94
C ILE A 40 17.24 27.77 -21.93
N GLN A 41 17.20 26.47 -21.65
CA GLN A 41 16.39 25.50 -22.37
C GLN A 41 15.24 25.01 -21.49
N GLU A 42 14.12 24.66 -22.11
CA GLU A 42 13.02 23.97 -21.46
C GLU A 42 13.13 22.50 -21.87
N VAL A 43 13.47 21.66 -20.89
CA VAL A 43 13.54 20.22 -21.06
C VAL A 43 12.43 19.58 -20.24
N PRO A 44 11.86 18.45 -20.67
CA PRO A 44 10.96 17.67 -19.83
C PRO A 44 11.59 17.38 -18.47
N ASP A 45 10.77 17.34 -17.42
CA ASP A 45 11.27 16.88 -16.12
C ASP A 45 11.76 15.42 -16.24
N PRO A 46 12.86 15.04 -15.56
CA PRO A 46 13.33 13.67 -15.61
C PRO A 46 12.23 12.75 -15.06
N PRO A 47 12.01 11.59 -15.68
CA PRO A 47 11.05 10.63 -15.17
C PRO A 47 11.47 10.16 -13.78
N THR A 48 10.50 10.00 -12.89
CA THR A 48 10.72 9.39 -11.58
C THR A 48 10.54 7.87 -11.65
N TRP A 49 11.05 7.17 -10.64
CA TRP A 49 10.89 5.72 -10.50
C TRP A 49 10.77 5.35 -9.03
N ASP A 50 10.21 4.18 -8.73
CA ASP A 50 10.21 3.65 -7.38
C ASP A 50 11.60 3.10 -7.03
N GLN A 51 12.33 3.87 -6.24
CA GLN A 51 13.69 3.55 -5.81
C GLN A 51 13.77 2.29 -4.97
N ARG A 52 12.66 1.73 -4.48
CA ARG A 52 12.66 0.44 -3.79
C ARG A 52 12.96 -0.70 -4.76
N PHE A 53 12.49 -0.61 -6.01
CA PHE A 53 12.56 -1.69 -7.01
C PHE A 53 13.56 -1.43 -8.14
N TYR A 54 13.83 -0.16 -8.47
CA TYR A 54 14.65 0.20 -9.65
C TYR A 54 15.81 1.14 -9.29
N TRP A 55 16.88 1.09 -10.10
CA TRP A 55 18.03 2.00 -10.00
C TRP A 55 17.86 3.30 -10.79
N GLY A 56 16.96 3.31 -11.78
CA GLY A 56 16.76 4.43 -12.69
C GLY A 56 16.35 3.94 -14.08
N TYR A 57 16.59 4.78 -15.09
CA TYR A 57 16.39 4.46 -16.49
C TYR A 57 17.73 4.24 -17.19
N ASP A 58 17.77 3.33 -18.16
CA ASP A 58 18.91 3.16 -19.07
C ASP A 58 18.94 4.22 -20.19
N SER A 59 19.90 4.11 -21.10
CA SER A 59 20.04 5.04 -22.23
C SER A 59 18.89 4.96 -23.26
N GLU A 60 18.10 3.89 -23.22
CA GLU A 60 16.95 3.65 -24.10
C GLU A 60 15.63 4.05 -23.43
N GLY A 61 15.67 4.45 -22.15
CA GLY A 61 14.50 4.83 -21.38
C GLY A 61 13.77 3.66 -20.73
N HIS A 62 14.38 2.48 -20.63
CA HIS A 62 13.82 1.35 -19.88
C HIS A 62 14.26 1.40 -18.41
N LEU A 63 13.41 0.91 -17.51
CA LEU A 63 13.76 0.81 -16.09
C LEU A 63 14.85 -0.24 -15.87
N ILE A 64 15.80 0.08 -15.01
CA ILE A 64 16.88 -0.82 -14.58
C ILE A 64 16.43 -1.49 -13.27
N PRO A 65 15.95 -2.76 -13.30
CA PRO A 65 15.51 -3.43 -12.10
C PRO A 65 16.68 -3.73 -11.17
N LYS A 66 16.42 -3.68 -9.87
CA LYS A 66 17.29 -4.30 -8.87
C LYS A 66 17.16 -5.82 -8.94
N ASP A 67 18.08 -6.52 -8.29
CA ASP A 67 18.09 -7.99 -8.24
C ASP A 67 16.77 -8.53 -7.66
N HIS A 68 16.02 -9.26 -8.47
CA HIS A 68 14.69 -9.75 -8.13
C HIS A 68 14.72 -10.69 -6.91
N ALA A 69 15.67 -11.63 -6.87
CA ALA A 69 15.79 -12.59 -5.77
C ALA A 69 16.08 -11.88 -4.43
N GLN A 70 16.95 -10.87 -4.45
CA GLN A 70 17.22 -10.04 -3.28
C GLN A 70 15.98 -9.24 -2.85
N LEU A 71 15.21 -8.70 -3.79
CA LEU A 71 13.98 -7.97 -3.50
C LEU A 71 12.93 -8.90 -2.87
N VAL A 72 12.69 -10.09 -3.42
CA VAL A 72 11.80 -11.12 -2.86
C VAL A 72 12.19 -11.40 -1.41
N SER A 73 13.45 -11.74 -1.16
CA SER A 73 13.94 -12.01 0.20
C SER A 73 13.77 -10.83 1.15
N THR A 74 13.97 -9.59 0.67
CA THR A 74 13.81 -8.37 1.48
C THR A 74 12.34 -8.16 1.85
N TRP A 75 11.43 -8.30 0.90
CA TRP A 75 10.00 -8.10 1.13
C TRP A 75 9.37 -9.22 1.95
N ASP A 76 9.87 -10.45 1.85
CA ASP A 76 9.49 -11.54 2.75
C ASP A 76 9.84 -11.23 4.21
N GLN A 77 11.07 -10.75 4.44
CA GLN A 77 11.51 -10.35 5.78
C GLN A 77 10.67 -9.19 6.32
N ASN A 78 10.41 -8.17 5.49
CA ASN A 78 9.56 -7.04 5.88
C ASN A 78 8.13 -7.49 6.23
N THR A 79 7.54 -8.37 5.43
CA THR A 79 6.19 -8.91 5.64
C THR A 79 6.11 -9.68 6.97
N ASN A 80 7.10 -10.54 7.23
CA ASN A 80 7.22 -11.28 8.49
C ASN A 80 7.41 -10.34 9.69
N GLN A 81 8.25 -9.31 9.54
CA GLN A 81 8.48 -8.32 10.59
C GLN A 81 7.20 -7.54 10.92
N THR A 82 6.41 -7.16 9.92
CA THR A 82 5.11 -6.50 10.14
C THR A 82 4.16 -7.42 10.93
N ALA A 83 4.02 -8.69 10.52
CA ALA A 83 3.18 -9.65 11.24
C ALA A 83 3.65 -9.85 12.69
N TYR A 84 4.96 -9.95 12.93
CA TYR A 84 5.53 -10.03 14.29
C TYR A 84 5.16 -8.80 15.13
N THR A 85 5.36 -7.59 14.60
CA THR A 85 5.06 -6.35 15.31
C THR A 85 3.57 -6.23 15.63
N LEU A 86 2.68 -6.68 14.74
CA LEU A 86 1.25 -6.72 15.01
C LEU A 86 0.91 -7.69 16.14
N LEU A 87 1.53 -8.87 16.19
CA LEU A 87 1.23 -9.89 17.21
C LEU A 87 1.82 -9.57 18.59
N LEU A 88 2.93 -8.83 18.64
CA LEU A 88 3.68 -8.56 19.86
C LEU A 88 2.85 -8.07 21.06
N PRO A 89 1.89 -7.12 20.92
CA PRO A 89 1.13 -6.59 22.05
C PRO A 89 0.26 -7.61 22.77
N THR A 90 -0.08 -8.74 22.12
CA THR A 90 -0.93 -9.80 22.69
C THR A 90 -0.18 -11.09 22.99
N ASP A 91 1.15 -11.13 22.81
CA ASP A 91 1.94 -12.35 23.07
C ASP A 91 1.93 -12.77 24.53
N TRP A 92 1.88 -11.83 25.46
CA TRP A 92 1.78 -12.11 26.90
C TRP A 92 0.53 -12.93 27.25
N MET A 93 -0.56 -12.80 26.48
CA MET A 93 -1.78 -13.57 26.69
C MET A 93 -1.60 -15.05 26.35
N ILE A 94 -0.77 -15.35 25.34
CA ILE A 94 -0.38 -16.72 24.99
C ILE A 94 0.52 -17.32 26.08
N VAL A 95 1.47 -16.54 26.58
CA VAL A 95 2.33 -16.97 27.70
C VAL A 95 1.48 -17.24 28.95
N ARG A 96 0.57 -16.32 29.31
CA ARG A 96 -0.36 -16.51 30.44
C ARG A 96 -1.24 -17.74 30.27
N GLN A 97 -1.72 -18.01 29.06
CA GLN A 97 -2.50 -19.22 28.79
C GLN A 97 -1.70 -20.51 29.05
N VAL A 98 -0.42 -20.51 28.68
CA VAL A 98 0.48 -21.66 28.87
C VAL A 98 0.87 -21.83 30.33
N ASP A 99 1.20 -20.73 31.01
CA ASP A 99 1.72 -20.75 32.38
C ASP A 99 0.62 -20.90 33.43
N GLU A 100 -0.51 -20.21 33.26
CA GLU A 100 -1.59 -20.12 34.26
C GLU A 100 -2.86 -20.85 33.83
N GLY A 101 -2.94 -21.31 32.57
CA GLY A 101 -4.15 -21.96 32.02
C GLY A 101 -5.30 -21.00 31.72
N ILE A 102 -5.12 -19.69 31.92
CA ILE A 102 -6.16 -18.69 31.70
C ILE A 102 -6.42 -18.53 30.20
N ALA A 103 -7.66 -18.87 29.81
CA ALA A 103 -8.19 -18.69 28.46
C ALA A 103 -7.86 -17.32 27.88
N ILE A 104 -7.27 -17.29 26.69
CA ILE A 104 -7.31 -16.09 25.83
C ILE A 104 -8.74 -15.93 25.29
N ASP A 105 -9.21 -14.69 25.13
CA ASP A 105 -10.49 -14.45 24.48
C ASP A 105 -10.46 -14.90 23.02
N THR A 106 -11.60 -15.40 22.55
CA THR A 106 -11.74 -15.97 21.20
C THR A 106 -11.44 -14.93 20.12
N GLU A 107 -11.83 -13.66 20.33
CA GLU A 107 -11.59 -12.55 19.41
C GLU A 107 -10.09 -12.35 19.15
N THR A 108 -9.29 -12.18 20.21
CA THR A 108 -7.84 -12.02 20.11
C THR A 108 -7.19 -13.25 19.49
N LYS A 109 -7.64 -14.46 19.86
CA LYS A 109 -7.12 -15.70 19.28
C LYS A 109 -7.32 -15.75 17.77
N ASN A 110 -8.51 -15.38 17.33
CA ASN A 110 -8.90 -15.39 15.93
C ASN A 110 -8.17 -14.33 15.12
N TRP A 111 -8.09 -13.11 15.64
CA TRP A 111 -7.31 -12.04 15.01
C TRP A 111 -5.84 -12.44 14.82
N ARG A 112 -5.21 -13.03 15.85
CA ARG A 112 -3.83 -13.52 15.74
C ARG A 112 -3.67 -14.57 14.64
N GLN A 113 -4.67 -15.45 14.46
CA GLN A 113 -4.67 -16.42 13.37
C GLN A 113 -4.84 -15.75 12.00
N ALA A 114 -5.72 -14.75 11.90
CA ALA A 114 -5.91 -13.98 10.67
C ALA A 114 -4.62 -13.24 10.25
N ILE A 115 -3.86 -12.67 11.19
CA ILE A 115 -2.54 -12.07 10.90
C ILE A 115 -1.57 -13.10 10.31
N ARG A 116 -1.49 -14.31 10.90
CA ARG A 116 -0.59 -15.37 10.39
C ARG A 116 -0.97 -15.81 8.98
N LEU A 117 -2.26 -15.97 8.72
CA LEU A 117 -2.74 -16.29 7.39
C LEU A 117 -2.45 -15.18 6.38
N ALA A 118 -2.74 -13.92 6.75
CA ALA A 118 -2.47 -12.78 5.89
C ALA A 118 -0.97 -12.69 5.54
N CYS A 119 -0.10 -12.95 6.50
CA CYS A 119 1.35 -13.07 6.27
C CYS A 119 1.65 -14.19 5.25
N ALA A 120 1.19 -15.41 5.51
CA ALA A 120 1.44 -16.56 4.63
C ALA A 120 0.93 -16.33 3.19
N THR A 121 -0.25 -15.73 3.02
CA THR A 121 -0.80 -15.37 1.71
C THR A 121 0.08 -14.35 1.00
N LYS A 122 0.55 -13.31 1.70
CA LYS A 122 1.43 -12.28 1.12
C LYS A 122 2.80 -12.86 0.74
N ILE A 123 3.39 -13.70 1.58
CA ILE A 123 4.65 -14.41 1.27
C ILE A 123 4.47 -15.28 0.02
N THR A 124 3.40 -16.07 -0.05
CA THR A 124 3.10 -16.91 -1.22
C THR A 124 2.98 -16.07 -2.50
N ALA A 125 2.35 -14.89 -2.42
CA ALA A 125 2.22 -13.98 -3.55
C ALA A 125 3.56 -13.36 -3.95
N ILE A 126 4.42 -12.98 -3.00
CA ILE A 126 5.77 -12.46 -3.24
C ILE A 126 6.64 -13.54 -3.91
N GLU A 127 6.68 -14.75 -3.36
CA GLU A 127 7.46 -15.88 -3.89
C GLU A 127 6.99 -16.34 -5.28
N ALA A 128 5.72 -16.12 -5.62
CA ALA A 128 5.17 -16.45 -6.93
C ALA A 128 5.58 -15.47 -8.04
N THR A 129 6.12 -14.28 -7.70
CA THR A 129 6.54 -13.30 -8.70
C THR A 129 7.80 -13.72 -9.44
N THR A 130 7.82 -13.51 -10.75
CA THR A 130 8.92 -13.90 -11.63
C THR A 130 9.76 -12.71 -12.12
N THR A 131 9.22 -11.49 -11.99
CA THR A 131 9.88 -10.26 -12.39
C THR A 131 9.78 -9.17 -11.32
N THR A 132 10.71 -8.22 -11.36
CA THR A 132 10.68 -7.04 -10.49
C THR A 132 9.42 -6.20 -10.70
N ASP A 133 8.88 -6.16 -11.92
CA ASP A 133 7.65 -5.42 -12.23
C ASP A 133 6.42 -6.06 -11.57
N GLU A 134 6.31 -7.39 -11.61
CA GLU A 134 5.25 -8.12 -10.90
C GLU A 134 5.32 -7.91 -9.39
N LEU A 135 6.53 -7.96 -8.82
CA LEU A 135 6.75 -7.69 -7.40
C LEU A 135 6.40 -6.25 -7.04
N ALA A 136 6.85 -5.27 -7.84
CA ALA A 136 6.54 -3.87 -7.61
C ALA A 136 5.02 -3.63 -7.66
N ALA A 137 4.32 -4.21 -8.64
CA ALA A 137 2.87 -4.12 -8.76
C ALA A 137 2.16 -4.71 -7.52
N PHE A 138 2.60 -5.87 -7.03
CA PHE A 138 2.03 -6.48 -5.83
C PHE A 138 2.26 -5.60 -4.58
N ILE A 139 3.50 -5.21 -4.31
CA ILE A 139 3.88 -4.48 -3.08
C ILE A 139 3.30 -3.05 -3.05
N THR A 140 3.15 -2.40 -4.20
CA THR A 140 2.53 -1.07 -4.31
C THR A 140 1.01 -1.12 -4.48
N GLY A 141 0.47 -2.33 -4.70
CA GLY A 141 -0.94 -2.56 -4.85
C GLY A 141 -1.73 -2.28 -3.56
N PRO A 142 -3.03 -1.98 -3.69
CA PRO A 142 -3.88 -1.62 -2.55
C PRO A 142 -4.06 -2.74 -1.52
N GLU A 143 -3.86 -4.02 -1.92
CA GLU A 143 -4.07 -5.18 -1.04
C GLU A 143 -2.86 -5.48 -0.14
N TYR A 144 -1.64 -5.14 -0.57
CA TYR A 144 -0.43 -5.43 0.20
C TYR A 144 -0.37 -4.72 1.57
N PRO A 145 -0.65 -3.41 1.71
CA PRO A 145 -0.56 -2.73 3.01
C PRO A 145 -1.72 -3.08 3.96
N VAL A 146 -2.74 -3.80 3.50
CA VAL A 146 -3.92 -4.14 4.31
C VAL A 146 -3.62 -5.36 5.19
N TRP A 147 -3.84 -5.19 6.49
CA TRP A 147 -3.70 -6.23 7.52
C TRP A 147 -4.98 -6.34 8.34
N PRO A 148 -5.37 -7.55 8.81
CA PRO A 148 -6.49 -7.73 9.72
C PRO A 148 -6.38 -6.85 10.96
N GLN A 149 -7.46 -6.16 11.33
CA GLN A 149 -7.56 -5.36 12.54
C GLN A 149 -8.21 -6.17 13.66
N LEU A 150 -7.91 -5.85 14.92
CA LEU A 150 -8.54 -6.54 16.06
C LEU A 150 -10.06 -6.35 16.04
N SER A 151 -10.54 -5.15 15.66
CA SER A 151 -11.96 -4.87 15.46
C SER A 151 -12.64 -5.79 14.44
N ASP A 152 -11.90 -6.30 13.44
CA ASP A 152 -12.44 -7.22 12.43
C ASP A 152 -12.75 -8.60 13.03
N ALA A 153 -12.20 -8.90 14.22
CA ALA A 153 -12.48 -10.12 14.94
C ALA A 153 -13.72 -10.03 15.84
N THR A 154 -14.29 -8.84 16.07
CA THR A 154 -15.61 -8.72 16.68
C THR A 154 -16.63 -9.39 15.77
N GLN A 155 -17.41 -10.31 16.33
CA GLN A 155 -18.44 -11.01 15.59
C GLN A 155 -19.51 -9.97 15.18
N PRO A 156 -19.75 -9.72 13.87
CA PRO A 156 -20.69 -8.67 13.44
C PRO A 156 -22.10 -8.94 13.96
N TYR A 157 -22.49 -10.22 13.95
CA TYR A 157 -23.76 -10.68 14.49
C TYR A 157 -23.61 -12.05 15.17
N PRO A 158 -24.27 -12.30 16.32
CA PRO A 158 -24.17 -13.55 17.08
C PRO A 158 -24.35 -14.85 16.27
N SER A 159 -25.09 -14.80 15.16
CA SER A 159 -25.31 -15.93 14.25
C SER A 159 -24.18 -16.23 13.27
N TRP A 160 -23.26 -15.29 13.03
CA TRP A 160 -22.22 -15.46 12.02
C TRP A 160 -21.17 -16.45 12.50
N ILE A 161 -20.74 -17.35 11.61
CA ILE A 161 -19.75 -18.38 11.92
C ILE A 161 -18.43 -17.97 11.30
N GLN A 162 -17.34 -18.19 12.04
CA GLN A 162 -16.01 -17.88 11.52
C GLN A 162 -15.49 -19.00 10.61
N VAL A 163 -15.01 -18.63 9.43
CA VAL A 163 -14.38 -19.55 8.50
C VAL A 163 -12.97 -19.87 8.96
N ALA A 164 -12.74 -21.15 9.31
CA ALA A 164 -11.48 -21.62 9.90
C ALA A 164 -10.23 -21.31 9.08
N MET A 165 -10.34 -21.20 7.75
CA MET A 165 -9.22 -20.94 6.86
C MET A 165 -8.95 -19.46 6.60
N THR A 166 -9.92 -18.56 6.80
CA THR A 166 -9.78 -17.13 6.46
C THR A 166 -9.87 -16.21 7.68
N GLY A 167 -10.42 -16.70 8.80
CA GLY A 167 -10.73 -15.90 9.97
C GLY A 167 -11.88 -14.90 9.75
N LYS A 168 -12.48 -14.89 8.56
CA LYS A 168 -13.63 -14.03 8.24
C LYS A 168 -14.89 -14.58 8.88
N TRP A 169 -15.74 -13.69 9.38
CA TRP A 169 -17.09 -14.03 9.81
C TRP A 169 -17.98 -14.10 8.57
N GLU A 170 -18.74 -15.18 8.45
CA GLU A 170 -19.74 -15.37 7.39
C GLU A 170 -21.12 -15.58 8.01
N ALA A 171 -22.12 -14.96 7.39
CA ALA A 171 -23.51 -15.21 7.74
C ALA A 171 -23.86 -16.69 7.53
N PRO A 172 -24.72 -17.29 8.37
CA PRO A 172 -25.13 -18.68 8.20
C PRO A 172 -25.91 -18.92 6.91
N VAL A 173 -26.46 -17.86 6.30
CA VAL A 173 -27.18 -17.89 5.03
C VAL A 173 -26.43 -17.03 4.01
N ALA A 174 -26.21 -17.58 2.81
CA ALA A 174 -25.56 -16.87 1.72
C ALA A 174 -26.33 -15.60 1.32
N LYS A 175 -25.60 -14.51 1.08
CA LYS A 175 -26.18 -13.26 0.59
C LYS A 175 -26.89 -13.50 -0.76
N PRO A 176 -28.10 -12.96 -0.99
CA PRO A 176 -28.77 -13.02 -2.28
C PRO A 176 -27.87 -12.51 -3.41
N VAL A 177 -27.93 -13.18 -4.57
CA VAL A 177 -27.16 -12.83 -5.77
C VAL A 177 -27.86 -11.80 -6.65
N GLU A 178 -29.10 -11.47 -6.31
CA GLU A 178 -29.89 -10.47 -6.99
C GLU A 178 -29.30 -9.06 -6.78
N PRO A 179 -29.38 -8.17 -7.76
CA PRO A 179 -28.90 -6.81 -7.61
C PRO A 179 -29.72 -6.06 -6.57
N GLY A 180 -29.06 -5.64 -5.48
CA GLY A 180 -29.68 -4.91 -4.38
C GLY A 180 -28.70 -4.70 -3.22
N GLU A 181 -28.97 -3.70 -2.37
CA GLU A 181 -28.31 -3.58 -1.09
C GLU A 181 -29.07 -4.43 -0.07
N TYR A 182 -28.35 -5.32 0.62
CA TYR A 182 -28.95 -6.20 1.63
C TYR A 182 -28.25 -6.01 2.95
N GLU A 183 -29.04 -5.93 4.02
CA GLU A 183 -28.59 -5.89 5.40
C GLU A 183 -28.95 -7.21 6.09
N TRP A 184 -28.09 -7.69 7.00
CA TRP A 184 -28.37 -8.92 7.73
C TRP A 184 -29.30 -8.63 8.91
N ASN A 185 -30.46 -9.31 8.93
CA ASN A 185 -31.40 -9.26 10.03
C ASN A 185 -31.11 -10.40 11.02
N GLU A 186 -30.62 -10.03 12.20
CA GLU A 186 -30.23 -10.99 13.22
C GLU A 186 -31.43 -11.67 13.92
N GLU A 187 -32.57 -10.99 14.05
CA GLU A 187 -33.74 -11.61 14.67
C GLU A 187 -34.37 -12.66 13.75
N ALA A 188 -34.42 -12.37 12.44
CA ALA A 188 -35.01 -13.23 11.43
C ALA A 188 -34.01 -14.23 10.81
N GLN A 189 -32.70 -14.07 11.07
CA GLN A 189 -31.63 -14.89 10.50
C GLN A 189 -31.65 -14.93 8.96
N GLN A 190 -31.89 -13.77 8.34
CA GLN A 190 -32.00 -13.64 6.87
C GLN A 190 -31.44 -12.30 6.38
N TRP A 191 -31.25 -12.18 5.06
CA TRP A 191 -30.89 -10.93 4.40
C TRP A 191 -32.15 -10.16 4.02
N ASP A 192 -32.30 -8.93 4.53
CA ASP A 192 -33.37 -8.02 4.17
C ASP A 192 -32.89 -7.03 3.11
N LEU A 193 -33.70 -6.79 2.07
CA LEU A 193 -33.41 -5.81 1.02
C LEU A 193 -33.59 -4.39 1.60
N VAL A 194 -32.56 -3.57 1.52
CA VAL A 194 -32.62 -2.16 1.88
C VAL A 194 -33.33 -1.42 0.74
N GLU A 195 -34.57 -1.00 0.99
CA GLU A 195 -35.29 -0.14 0.05
C GLU A 195 -34.59 1.21 -0.03
N THR A 196 -33.99 1.52 -1.18
CA THR A 196 -33.46 2.86 -1.44
C THR A 196 -34.65 3.81 -1.53
N VAL A 197 -34.82 4.65 -0.52
CA VAL A 197 -35.76 5.77 -0.58
C VAL A 197 -35.21 6.73 -1.64
N GLU A 198 -35.73 6.67 -2.86
CA GLU A 198 -35.47 7.67 -3.89
C GLU A 198 -35.96 9.02 -3.35
N ASN A 199 -35.02 9.94 -3.08
CA ASN A 199 -35.30 11.36 -2.80
C ASN A 199 -35.40 12.15 -4.09
#